data_AF-A0A955DQP3-F1
#
_entry.id   AF-A0A955DQP3-F1
#
_cell.length_a   1.000
_cell.length_b   1.000
_cell.length_c   1.000
_cell.angle_alpha   90.00
_cell.angle_beta   90.00
_cell.angle_gamma   90.00
#
_symmetry.space_group_name_H-M   'P 1'
#
loop_
_entity.id
_entity.type
_entity.pdbx_description
1 polymer ?
#
loop_
_entity_poly.entity_id
_entity_poly.type
_entity_poly.pdbx_seq_one_letter_code
_entity_poly.pdbx_strand_id
1 'polypeptide(L)'
;MKINFLLPYAGISGGIRVIAIYAERLQARGHDVQLISTRHRWPKRRDRAWDQVRRVARTISGVAEPSHLNNITVPHTVLPHAGPITDADVPDADIVIGTWWETIEWMQDLSASKGTQVAFMQGYETHLNQPVERVRAAWQSASNKIV
;
A
#
# COMPACT_ATOMS: atom_id res chain seq x y z
N MET A 1 -7.46 -2.93 -18.69
CA MET A 1 -6.10 -2.48 -18.32
C MET A 1 -5.66 -3.20 -17.06
N LYS A 2 -4.36 -3.46 -16.93
CA LYS A 2 -3.70 -3.99 -15.73
C LYS A 2 -3.29 -2.84 -14.81
N ILE A 3 -3.74 -2.87 -13.56
CA ILE A 3 -3.58 -1.78 -12.60
C ILE A 3 -3.10 -2.35 -11.26
N ASN A 4 -1.94 -1.90 -10.80
CA ASN A 4 -1.38 -2.28 -9.51
C ASN A 4 -1.50 -1.14 -8.52
N PHE A 5 -2.09 -1.38 -7.36
CA PHE A 5 -2.07 -0.45 -6.23
C PHE A 5 -0.98 -0.85 -5.24
N LEU A 6 -0.14 0.11 -4.85
CA LEU A 6 0.91 -0.06 -3.84
C LEU A 6 0.48 0.59 -2.53
N LEU A 7 0.32 -0.23 -1.50
CA LEU A 7 -0.12 0.18 -0.17
C LEU A 7 1.02 0.03 0.85
N PRO A 8 1.12 0.92 1.85
CA PRO A 8 2.12 0.77 2.91
C PRO A 8 1.83 -0.46 3.78
N TYR A 9 0.55 -0.81 3.98
CA TYR A 9 0.12 -2.00 4.70
C TYR A 9 -1.36 -2.30 4.41
N ALA A 10 -1.83 -3.47 4.83
CA ALA A 10 -3.25 -3.83 4.88
C ALA A 10 -3.82 -3.61 6.30
N GLY A 11 -4.99 -3.00 6.42
CA GLY A 11 -5.58 -2.62 7.71
C GLY A 11 -6.94 -1.91 7.57
N ILE A 12 -7.40 -1.32 8.68
CA ILE A 12 -8.74 -0.71 8.81
C ILE A 12 -8.73 0.83 8.75
N SER A 13 -7.67 1.44 8.21
CA SER A 13 -7.60 2.89 8.09
C SER A 13 -8.55 3.41 7.00
N GLY A 14 -9.00 4.65 7.15
CA GLY A 14 -9.89 5.30 6.16
C GLY A 14 -9.29 5.30 4.74
N GLY A 15 -7.99 5.57 4.62
CA GLY A 15 -7.31 5.55 3.33
C GLY A 15 -7.34 4.18 2.65
N ILE A 16 -7.17 3.10 3.41
CA ILE A 16 -7.26 1.73 2.89
C ILE A 16 -8.71 1.40 2.48
N ARG A 17 -9.71 1.89 3.23
CA ARG A 17 -11.12 1.73 2.82
C ARG A 17 -11.40 2.38 1.47
N VAL A 18 -10.90 3.59 1.25
CA VAL A 18 -11.07 4.30 -0.03
C VAL A 18 -10.41 3.53 -1.16
N ILE A 19 -9.17 3.05 -0.96
CA ILE A 19 -8.45 2.23 -1.95
C ILE A 19 -9.25 0.97 -2.29
N ALA A 20 -9.78 0.26 -1.29
CA ALA A 20 -10.61 -0.94 -1.50
C ALA A 20 -11.81 -0.64 -2.41
N ILE A 21 -12.53 0.44 -2.12
CA ILE A 21 -13.69 0.88 -2.91
C ILE A 21 -13.31 1.18 -4.37
N TYR A 22 -12.20 1.89 -4.60
CA TYR A 22 -11.75 2.20 -5.95
C TYR A 22 -11.31 0.94 -6.70
N ALA A 23 -10.59 0.04 -6.03
CA ALA A 23 -10.13 -1.20 -6.61
C ALA A 23 -11.31 -2.09 -7.07
N GLU A 24 -12.34 -2.26 -6.22
CA GLU A 24 -13.56 -3.00 -6.59
C GLU A 24 -14.28 -2.34 -7.76
N ARG A 25 -14.41 -1.01 -7.75
CA ARG A 25 -15.08 -0.26 -8.83
C ARG A 25 -14.31 -0.28 -10.14
N LEU A 26 -12.99 -0.43 -10.12
CA LEU A 26 -12.17 -0.61 -11.32
C LEU A 26 -12.28 -2.06 -11.81
N GLN A 27 -12.23 -3.05 -10.91
CA GLN A 27 -12.44 -4.45 -11.27
C GLN A 27 -13.83 -4.67 -11.88
N ALA A 28 -14.88 -4.10 -11.29
CA ALA A 28 -16.25 -4.17 -11.80
C ALA A 28 -16.44 -3.52 -13.19
N ARG A 29 -15.52 -2.63 -13.58
CA ARG A 29 -15.46 -2.05 -14.93
C ARG A 29 -14.66 -2.89 -15.93
N GLY A 30 -14.17 -4.06 -15.53
CA GLY A 30 -13.41 -4.99 -16.38
C GLY A 30 -11.90 -4.73 -16.41
N HIS A 31 -11.37 -3.95 -15.47
CA HIS A 31 -9.92 -3.82 -15.30
C HIS A 31 -9.35 -5.01 -14.51
N ASP A 32 -8.13 -5.41 -14.85
CA ASP A 32 -7.35 -6.37 -14.08
C ASP A 32 -6.63 -5.59 -12.97
N VAL A 33 -7.07 -5.77 -11.72
CA VAL A 33 -6.63 -4.96 -10.59
C VAL A 33 -5.97 -5.85 -9.56
N GLN A 34 -4.79 -5.43 -9.10
CA GLN A 34 -4.08 -6.09 -8.00
C GLN A 34 -3.73 -5.10 -6.90
N LEU A 35 -3.92 -5.51 -5.64
CA LEU A 35 -3.46 -4.79 -4.48
C LEU A 35 -2.17 -5.43 -3.96
N ILE A 36 -1.14 -4.61 -3.74
CA ILE A 36 0.15 -5.05 -3.21
C ILE A 36 0.45 -4.21 -1.98
N SER A 37 0.58 -4.85 -0.81
CA SER A 37 0.89 -4.16 0.44
C SER A 37 2.16 -4.69 1.09
N THR A 38 2.94 -3.82 1.73
CA THR A 38 4.09 -4.27 2.54
C THR A 38 3.66 -4.81 3.90
N ARG A 39 4.57 -5.48 4.62
CA ARG A 39 4.36 -5.80 6.03
C ARG A 39 4.27 -4.53 6.87
N HIS A 40 3.26 -4.45 7.72
CA HIS A 40 3.09 -3.34 8.65
C HIS A 40 4.30 -3.20 9.60
N ARG A 41 4.99 -2.06 9.55
CA ARG A 41 6.08 -1.71 10.47
C ARG A 41 5.52 -0.99 11.69
N TRP A 42 5.29 -1.71 12.78
CA TRP A 42 4.87 -1.09 14.03
C TRP A 42 5.99 -0.21 14.62
N PRO A 43 5.70 1.02 15.08
CA PRO A 43 6.68 1.82 15.81
C PRO A 43 7.19 1.05 17.04
N LYS A 44 8.50 1.06 17.27
CA LYS A 44 9.20 0.29 18.33
C LYS A 44 8.76 0.61 19.79
N ARG A 45 7.75 1.47 20.01
CA ARG A 45 7.34 1.98 21.34
C ARG A 45 6.10 1.31 21.94
N ARG A 46 5.45 0.36 21.26
CA ARG A 46 4.44 -0.50 21.90
C ARG A 46 5.10 -1.75 22.45
N ASP A 47 4.69 -2.16 23.64
CA ASP A 47 5.26 -3.25 24.42
C ASP A 47 5.55 -4.49 23.56
N ARG A 48 6.84 -4.68 23.22
CA ARG A 48 7.32 -5.82 22.41
C ARG A 48 6.79 -7.16 22.90
N ALA A 49 6.59 -7.29 24.22
CA ALA A 49 6.03 -8.47 24.84
C ALA A 49 4.58 -8.72 24.39
N TRP A 50 3.73 -7.69 24.40
CA TRP A 50 2.34 -7.82 23.96
C TRP A 50 2.21 -8.09 22.47
N ASP A 51 3.05 -7.48 21.64
CA ASP A 51 3.06 -7.73 20.19
C ASP A 51 3.53 -9.17 19.87
N GLN A 52 4.49 -9.68 20.63
CA GLN A 52 4.98 -11.06 20.48
C GLN A 52 3.95 -12.08 20.95
N VAL A 53 3.27 -11.83 22.08
CA VAL A 53 2.13 -12.63 22.57
C VAL A 53 0.99 -12.63 21.55
N ARG A 54 0.60 -11.48 21.01
CA ARG A 54 -0.41 -11.38 19.95
C ARG A 54 0.02 -12.10 18.68
N ARG A 55 1.29 -12.04 18.29
CA ARG A 55 1.81 -12.78 17.13
C ARG A 55 1.70 -14.28 17.33
N VAL A 56 2.14 -14.81 18.48
CA VAL A 56 2.04 -16.24 18.80
C VAL A 56 0.58 -16.68 18.88
N ALA A 57 -0.27 -15.92 19.58
CA ALA A 57 -1.70 -16.20 19.67
C ALA A 57 -2.38 -16.22 18.29
N ARG A 58 -1.98 -15.34 17.36
CA ARG A 58 -2.49 -15.34 15.97
C ARG A 58 -1.98 -16.51 15.14
N THR A 59 -0.70 -16.88 15.28
CA THR A 59 -0.17 -18.08 14.62
C THR A 59 -0.92 -19.34 15.09
N ILE A 60 -1.30 -19.39 16.36
CA ILE A 60 -2.06 -20.52 16.94
C ILE A 60 -3.55 -20.47 16.53
N SER A 61 -4.16 -19.28 16.49
CA SER A 61 -5.59 -19.13 16.19
C SER A 61 -5.92 -19.02 14.70
N GLY A 62 -4.94 -18.77 13.83
CA GLY A 62 -5.13 -18.62 12.38
C GLY A 62 -5.88 -17.35 11.96
N VAL A 63 -6.21 -16.45 12.89
CA VAL A 63 -6.99 -15.24 12.61
C VAL A 63 -6.11 -14.17 11.99
N ALA A 64 -6.39 -13.83 10.72
CA ALA A 64 -5.78 -12.70 10.04
C ALA A 64 -6.19 -11.38 10.69
N GLU A 65 -5.30 -10.38 10.66
CA GLU A 65 -5.64 -9.03 11.13
C GLU A 65 -6.84 -8.48 10.33
N PRO A 66 -7.80 -7.81 10.98
CA PRO A 66 -8.88 -7.14 10.28
C PRO A 66 -8.32 -6.13 9.27
N SER A 67 -8.80 -6.20 8.04
CA SER A 67 -8.44 -5.28 6.97
C SER A 67 -9.65 -5.04 6.08
N HIS A 68 -9.78 -3.81 5.57
CA HIS A 68 -10.78 -3.51 4.55
C HIS A 68 -10.57 -4.31 3.26
N LEU A 69 -9.38 -4.91 3.09
CA LEU A 69 -9.05 -5.76 1.94
C LEU A 69 -9.52 -7.22 2.11
N ASN A 70 -9.93 -7.65 3.30
CA ASN A 70 -10.30 -9.05 3.54
C ASN A 70 -11.66 -9.44 2.91
N ASN A 71 -12.53 -8.45 2.64
CA ASN A 71 -13.91 -8.67 2.21
C ASN A 71 -14.17 -8.24 0.76
N ILE A 72 -13.13 -8.03 -0.03
CA ILE A 72 -13.25 -7.64 -1.44
C ILE A 72 -12.79 -8.76 -2.36
N THR A 73 -13.29 -8.78 -3.59
CA THR A 73 -12.93 -9.79 -4.61
C THR A 73 -11.62 -9.49 -5.35
N VAL A 74 -11.02 -8.32 -5.09
CA VAL A 74 -9.78 -7.90 -5.74
C VAL A 74 -8.60 -8.70 -5.18
N PRO A 75 -7.76 -9.32 -6.03
CA PRO A 75 -6.54 -10.00 -5.59
C PRO A 75 -5.66 -9.09 -4.73
N HIS A 76 -5.24 -9.59 -3.57
CA HIS A 76 -4.38 -8.89 -2.63
C HIS A 76 -3.15 -9.73 -2.24
N THR A 77 -1.97 -9.17 -2.49
CA THR A 77 -0.67 -9.75 -2.12
C THR A 77 -0.05 -8.95 -0.99
N VAL A 78 0.38 -9.64 0.07
CA VAL A 78 1.17 -9.06 1.16
C VAL A 78 2.63 -9.46 0.99
N LEU A 79 3.50 -8.49 0.73
CA LEU A 79 4.94 -8.72 0.60
C LEU A 79 5.55 -9.16 1.93
N PRO A 80 6.64 -9.96 1.93
CA PRO A 80 7.26 -10.47 3.16
C PRO A 80 8.16 -9.45 3.88
N HIS A 81 8.39 -8.27 3.31
CA HIS A 81 9.20 -7.17 3.85
C HIS A 81 8.37 -5.89 4.01
N ALA A 82 8.93 -4.88 4.70
CA ALA A 82 8.28 -3.60 4.98
C ALA A 82 8.72 -2.48 4.00
N GLY A 83 9.12 -2.87 2.79
CA GLY A 83 9.70 -1.99 1.79
C GLY A 83 11.25 -1.92 1.80
N PRO A 84 11.86 -1.17 0.86
CA PRO A 84 11.20 -0.54 -0.29
C PRO A 84 10.59 -1.58 -1.24
N ILE A 85 9.59 -1.16 -2.04
CA ILE A 85 9.00 -1.99 -3.10
C ILE A 85 9.88 -1.87 -4.34
N THR A 86 10.14 -3.00 -4.99
CA THR A 86 11.03 -3.10 -6.15
C THR A 86 10.34 -3.75 -7.35
N ASP A 87 11.00 -3.78 -8.50
CA ASP A 87 10.52 -4.43 -9.72
C ASP A 87 10.13 -5.91 -9.54
N ALA A 88 10.80 -6.61 -8.61
CA ALA A 88 10.53 -8.01 -8.33
C ALA A 88 9.19 -8.23 -7.59
N ASP A 89 8.69 -7.19 -6.92
CA ASP A 89 7.49 -7.24 -6.10
C ASP A 89 6.22 -6.91 -6.88
N VAL A 90 6.36 -6.26 -8.05
CA VAL A 90 5.25 -5.68 -8.81
C VAL A 90 5.19 -6.32 -10.20
N PRO A 91 4.09 -6.98 -10.58
CA PRO A 91 3.92 -7.49 -11.94
C PRO A 91 3.86 -6.36 -12.97
N ASP A 92 4.15 -6.67 -14.23
CA ASP A 92 4.02 -5.70 -15.31
C ASP A 92 2.56 -5.27 -15.50
N ALA A 93 2.34 -3.97 -15.70
CA ALA A 93 1.02 -3.36 -15.71
C ALA A 93 0.97 -2.13 -16.63
N ASP A 94 -0.24 -1.66 -16.93
CA ASP A 94 -0.44 -0.42 -17.68
C ASP A 94 -0.29 0.80 -16.74
N ILE A 95 -0.67 0.63 -15.46
CA ILE A 95 -0.67 1.67 -14.43
C ILE A 95 -0.19 1.08 -13.11
N VAL A 96 0.70 1.82 -12.43
CA VAL A 96 1.05 1.58 -11.02
C VAL A 96 0.66 2.80 -10.19
N ILE A 97 -0.07 2.55 -9.10
CA ILE A 97 -0.66 3.58 -8.24
C ILE A 97 -0.04 3.52 -6.85
N GLY A 98 0.77 4.52 -6.49
CA GLY A 98 1.26 4.71 -5.12
C GLY A 98 0.23 5.43 -4.27
N THR A 99 -0.11 4.89 -3.09
CA THR A 99 -1.22 5.42 -2.25
C THR A 99 -0.79 6.06 -0.94
N TRP A 100 0.52 6.13 -0.70
CA TRP A 100 1.15 6.69 0.50
C TRP A 100 2.52 7.25 0.12
N TRP A 101 3.01 8.26 0.84
CA TRP A 101 4.25 8.95 0.46
C TRP A 101 5.45 8.00 0.28
N GLU A 102 5.61 6.97 1.12
CA GLU A 102 6.69 5.97 0.94
C GLU A 102 6.49 5.14 -0.33
N THR A 103 5.27 4.68 -0.60
CA THR A 103 4.99 3.90 -1.81
C THR A 103 5.15 4.74 -3.07
N ILE A 104 4.88 6.04 -3.01
CA ILE A 104 5.10 6.98 -4.12
C ILE A 104 6.59 7.20 -4.35
N GLU A 105 7.37 7.30 -3.26
CA GLU A 105 8.83 7.37 -3.30
C GLU A 105 9.42 6.11 -3.94
N TRP A 106 9.06 4.91 -3.46
CA TRP A 106 9.56 3.65 -4.00
C TRP A 106 9.13 3.42 -5.45
N MET A 107 7.91 3.85 -5.80
CA MET A 107 7.40 3.74 -7.16
C MET A 107 8.29 4.47 -8.18
N GLN A 108 8.99 5.55 -7.79
CA GLN A 108 9.85 6.30 -8.72
C GLN A 108 10.98 5.44 -9.30
N ASP A 109 11.44 4.44 -8.54
CA ASP A 109 12.55 3.57 -8.93
C ASP A 109 12.10 2.33 -9.74
N LEU A 110 10.79 2.17 -9.96
CA LEU A 110 10.26 1.07 -10.76
C LEU A 110 10.53 1.27 -12.25
N SER A 111 10.83 0.18 -12.95
CA SER A 111 11.04 0.24 -14.40
C SER A 111 9.76 0.58 -15.16
N ALA A 112 9.93 1.06 -16.38
CA ALA A 112 8.82 1.44 -17.26
C ALA A 112 7.84 0.29 -17.55
N SER A 113 8.23 -0.98 -17.38
CA SER A 113 7.33 -2.13 -17.57
C SER A 113 6.24 -2.22 -16.49
N LYS A 114 6.41 -1.53 -15.37
CA LYS A 114 5.41 -1.45 -14.29
C LYS A 114 4.29 -0.47 -14.60
N GLY A 115 4.39 0.22 -15.73
CA GLY A 115 3.36 1.07 -16.28
C GLY A 115 3.47 2.52 -15.85
N THR A 116 2.46 3.30 -16.24
CA THR A 116 2.41 4.72 -15.93
C THR A 116 2.24 4.92 -14.43
N GLN A 117 3.15 5.68 -13.83
CA GLN A 117 3.15 5.98 -12.42
C GLN A 117 2.09 7.04 -12.08
N VAL A 118 1.23 6.73 -11.12
CA VAL A 118 0.18 7.60 -10.60
C VAL A 118 0.28 7.67 -9.08
N ALA A 119 0.33 8.86 -8.53
CA ALA A 119 0.27 9.08 -7.10
C ALA A 119 -1.17 9.42 -6.71
N PHE A 120 -1.77 8.59 -5.85
CA PHE A 120 -3.09 8.82 -5.28
C PHE A 120 -2.93 9.33 -3.85
N MET A 121 -3.02 10.64 -3.68
CA MET A 121 -2.77 11.32 -2.41
C MET A 121 -4.11 11.77 -1.81
N GLN A 122 -4.51 11.16 -0.70
CA GLN A 122 -5.81 11.44 -0.07
C GLN A 122 -5.78 12.65 0.89
N GLY A 123 -4.63 13.33 0.97
CA GLY A 123 -4.41 14.54 1.76
C GLY A 123 -2.93 14.88 1.87
N TYR A 124 -2.61 16.07 2.40
CA TYR A 124 -1.24 16.42 2.78
C TYR A 124 -0.93 15.79 4.15
N GLU A 125 -0.46 14.54 4.11
CA GLU A 125 -0.31 13.69 5.28
C GLU A 125 0.93 14.03 6.12
N THR A 126 1.17 15.29 6.47
CA THR A 126 2.23 15.64 7.43
C THR A 126 1.74 15.47 8.86
N HIS A 127 2.00 14.29 9.43
CA HIS A 127 1.70 13.99 10.83
C HIS A 127 2.92 14.29 11.72
N LEU A 128 2.68 14.53 13.02
CA LEU A 128 3.73 14.65 14.03
C LEU A 128 4.69 13.44 13.96
N ASN A 129 6.01 13.71 13.85
CA ASN A 129 7.11 12.73 13.73
C ASN A 129 7.31 12.05 12.36
N GLN A 130 6.82 12.61 11.26
CA GLN A 130 7.16 12.14 9.92
C GLN A 130 8.33 12.89 9.27
N PRO A 131 9.07 12.27 8.33
CA PRO A 131 10.16 12.92 7.61
C PRO A 131 9.59 13.90 6.57
N VAL A 132 9.30 15.13 7.00
CA VAL A 132 8.62 16.18 6.20
C VAL A 132 9.23 16.36 4.81
N GLU A 133 10.56 16.33 4.69
CA GLU A 133 11.23 16.51 3.40
C GLU A 133 10.99 15.34 2.43
N ARG A 134 10.91 14.10 2.92
CA ARG A 134 10.58 12.94 2.07
C ARG A 134 9.11 12.97 1.64
N VAL A 135 8.22 13.34 2.56
CA VAL A 135 6.79 13.53 2.25
C VAL A 135 6.62 14.62 1.18
N ARG A 136 7.35 15.74 1.32
CA ARG A 136 7.36 16.82 0.33
C ARG A 136 7.92 16.35 -1.02
N ALA A 137 9.01 15.59 -1.03
CA ALA A 137 9.59 15.06 -2.26
C ALA A 137 8.61 14.13 -2.99
N ALA A 138 7.94 13.23 -2.27
CA ALA A 138 6.88 12.39 -2.83
C ALA A 138 5.71 13.23 -3.37
N TRP A 139 5.32 14.30 -2.66
CA TRP A 139 4.30 15.25 -3.14
C TRP A 139 4.71 15.98 -4.43
N GLN A 140 6.00 16.30 -4.55
CA GLN A 140 6.57 17.04 -5.68
C GLN A 140 7.03 16.15 -6.84
N SER A 141 6.86 14.82 -6.74
CA SER A 141 7.28 13.90 -7.79
C SER A 141 6.61 14.21 -9.13
N ALA A 142 7.27 13.78 -10.22
CA ALA A 142 6.81 13.96 -11.59
C ALA A 142 5.64 13.02 -11.98
N SER A 143 5.20 12.15 -11.07
CA SER A 143 4.08 11.24 -11.30
C SER A 143 2.77 12.00 -11.55
N ASN A 144 1.87 11.39 -12.33
CA ASN A 144 0.50 11.88 -12.47
C ASN A 144 -0.20 11.84 -11.10
N LYS A 145 -1.06 12.81 -10.78
CA LYS A 145 -1.65 12.94 -9.43
C LYS A 145 -3.16 12.85 -9.45
N ILE A 146 -3.69 12.11 -8.49
CA ILE A 146 -5.10 12.11 -8.09
C ILE A 146 -5.14 12.68 -6.68
N VAL A 147 -5.78 13.85 -6.51
CA VAL A 147 -5.92 14.61 -5.26
C VAL A 147 -7.38 14.98 -5.02
#